data_AF-A0AA37F726-F1
#
_entry.id   AF-A0AA37F726-F1
#
_cell.length_a   1.000
_cell.length_b   1.000
_cell.length_c   1.000
_cell.angle_alpha   90.00
_cell.angle_beta   90.00
_cell.angle_gamma   90.00
#
_symmetry.space_group_name_H-M   'P 1'
#
loop_
_entity.id
_entity.type
_entity.pdbx_description
1 polymer ?
#
loop_
_entity_poly.entity_id
_entity_poly.type
_entity_poly.pdbx_seq_one_letter_code
_entity_poly.pdbx_strand_id
1 'polypeptide(L)'
;MSRIPRSALAFALGLAFLATAPPAQAAPLSPAPAVQTDRTAQAAVRVVRYDASRAAEFRSAVDQAAQIWNDSVSNVRLVAGSPADFVVLADNGWPRAQPVGRGRGTVWMGRQATGQGYAPLRIATHEIGHILGLPDRRTGRCTDLMSGSSAGTGCTNPYPNTAERAAVDRNFAGLTPPAVEFGEIYVDAPADAAP
;
A
#
# COMPACT_ATOMS: atom_id res chain seq x y z
N MET A 1 -9.57 80.32 -54.30
CA MET A 1 -9.74 79.12 -53.45
C MET A 1 -9.17 77.92 -54.22
N SER A 2 -8.40 77.06 -53.54
CA SER A 2 -7.76 75.79 -53.99
C SER A 2 -6.71 75.88 -55.12
N ARG A 3 -5.41 75.99 -54.83
CA ARG A 3 -4.38 74.99 -54.40
C ARG A 3 -3.75 74.17 -55.56
N ILE A 4 -2.56 74.67 -55.97
CA ILE A 4 -1.38 74.10 -56.70
C ILE A 4 -0.91 72.77 -56.00
N PRO A 5 -0.08 71.79 -56.50
CA PRO A 5 1.04 71.78 -57.51
C PRO A 5 1.08 70.58 -58.50
N ARG A 6 1.86 70.59 -59.60
CA ARG A 6 3.33 70.52 -59.89
C ARG A 6 3.98 69.11 -59.91
N SER A 7 4.55 68.86 -61.09
CA SER A 7 5.54 67.91 -61.63
C SER A 7 6.64 67.33 -60.73
N ALA A 8 7.13 66.13 -61.08
CA ALA A 8 8.56 65.74 -61.32
C ALA A 8 8.63 64.22 -61.55
N LEU A 9 9.19 63.70 -62.66
CA LEU A 9 10.60 63.48 -63.04
C LEU A 9 11.29 62.28 -62.35
N ALA A 10 11.88 61.44 -63.22
CA ALA A 10 12.48 60.12 -62.98
C ALA A 10 13.75 60.12 -62.11
N PHE A 11 14.07 58.96 -61.52
CA PHE A 11 15.42 58.66 -61.03
C PHE A 11 15.79 57.17 -61.18
N ALA A 12 17.07 56.95 -61.46
CA ALA A 12 17.71 55.72 -61.90
C ALA A 12 17.92 54.67 -60.80
N LEU A 13 17.97 53.40 -61.23
CA LEU A 13 18.20 52.20 -60.42
C LEU A 13 19.71 51.96 -60.25
N GLY A 14 20.20 51.92 -59.01
CA GLY A 14 21.51 51.37 -58.65
C GLY A 14 21.33 50.13 -57.78
N LEU A 15 21.81 48.96 -58.22
CA LEU A 15 21.81 47.73 -57.43
C LEU A 15 23.09 47.66 -56.59
N ALA A 16 22.93 47.57 -55.26
CA ALA A 16 23.98 47.18 -54.32
C ALA A 16 23.80 45.69 -53.96
N PHE A 17 24.86 44.90 -54.15
CA PHE A 17 24.92 43.50 -53.69
C PHE A 17 25.24 43.46 -52.19
N LEU A 18 24.28 42.99 -51.38
CA LEU A 18 24.48 42.60 -49.98
C LEU A 18 24.77 41.09 -49.92
N ALA A 19 25.96 40.72 -49.45
CA ALA A 19 26.31 39.34 -49.16
C ALA A 19 25.68 38.91 -47.82
N THR A 20 24.70 38.01 -47.88
CA THR A 20 24.12 37.35 -46.71
C THR A 20 24.91 36.07 -46.40
N ALA A 21 25.46 35.96 -45.19
CA ALA A 21 26.01 34.71 -44.69
C ALA A 21 24.87 33.72 -44.36
N PRO A 22 25.04 32.41 -44.60
CA PRO A 22 24.03 31.42 -44.24
C PRO A 22 23.99 31.20 -42.71
N PRO A 23 22.83 30.85 -42.13
CA PRO A 23 22.76 30.45 -40.72
C PRO A 23 23.43 29.09 -40.52
N ALA A 24 24.23 28.97 -39.47
CA ALA A 24 24.76 27.69 -39.01
C ALA A 24 23.60 26.83 -38.49
N GLN A 25 23.29 25.72 -39.17
CA GLN A 25 22.35 24.73 -38.70
C GLN A 25 23.05 23.89 -37.62
N ALA A 26 22.58 24.00 -36.37
CA ALA A 26 22.98 23.11 -35.29
C ALA A 26 22.44 21.70 -35.60
N ALA A 27 23.33 20.71 -35.65
CA ALA A 27 22.94 19.32 -35.81
C ALA A 27 22.05 18.88 -34.63
N PRO A 28 20.99 18.07 -34.86
CA PRO A 28 20.22 17.52 -33.75
C PRO A 28 21.12 16.60 -32.93
N LEU A 29 21.29 16.94 -31.65
CA LEU A 29 21.85 16.03 -30.65
C LEU A 29 20.95 14.79 -30.62
N SER A 30 21.47 13.64 -31.05
CA SER A 30 20.81 12.36 -30.84
C SER A 30 20.61 12.19 -29.32
N PRO A 31 19.40 11.89 -28.82
CA PRO A 31 19.25 11.54 -27.42
C PRO A 31 20.11 10.30 -27.18
N ALA A 32 21.05 10.39 -26.24
CA ALA A 32 21.72 9.21 -25.71
C ALA A 32 20.64 8.20 -25.30
N PRO A 33 20.85 6.89 -25.51
CA PRO A 33 19.88 5.90 -25.05
C PRO A 33 19.71 6.12 -23.56
N ALA A 34 18.51 6.50 -23.14
CA ALA A 34 18.14 6.46 -21.75
C ALA A 34 18.35 5.01 -21.33
N VAL A 35 19.40 4.76 -20.55
CA VAL A 35 19.52 3.52 -19.81
C VAL A 35 18.29 3.51 -18.91
N GLN A 36 17.25 2.81 -19.35
CA GLN A 36 16.21 2.31 -18.48
C GLN A 36 16.95 1.37 -17.53
N THR A 37 17.51 1.95 -16.46
CA THR A 37 17.82 1.17 -15.30
C THR A 37 16.48 0.64 -14.85
N ASP A 38 16.18 -0.62 -15.17
CA ASP A 38 15.25 -1.45 -14.42
C ASP A 38 15.74 -1.41 -12.97
N ARG A 39 15.41 -0.33 -12.26
CA ARG A 39 15.49 -0.28 -10.81
C ARG A 39 14.26 -1.03 -10.34
N THR A 40 14.26 -2.34 -10.50
CA THR A 40 13.80 -3.19 -9.41
C THR A 40 14.81 -2.96 -8.27
N ALA A 41 14.73 -1.80 -7.62
CA ALA A 41 15.29 -1.65 -6.30
C ALA A 41 14.57 -2.71 -5.49
N GLN A 42 15.26 -3.80 -5.16
CA GLN A 42 14.77 -4.73 -4.16
C GLN A 42 14.56 -3.90 -2.90
N ALA A 43 13.29 -3.57 -2.63
CA ALA A 43 12.93 -2.86 -1.43
C ALA A 43 13.47 -3.69 -0.27
N ALA A 44 14.26 -3.05 0.60
CA ALA A 44 14.78 -3.74 1.77
C ALA A 44 13.59 -4.32 2.56
N VAL A 45 13.70 -5.57 2.99
CA VAL A 45 12.66 -6.23 3.79
C VAL A 45 12.39 -5.38 5.01
N ARG A 46 11.16 -4.90 5.15
CA ARG A 46 10.80 -4.02 6.26
C ARG A 46 10.58 -4.85 7.52
N VAL A 47 11.30 -4.52 8.58
CA VAL A 47 11.04 -5.09 9.91
C VAL A 47 9.94 -4.30 10.59
N VAL A 48 8.90 -4.99 11.05
CA VAL A 48 7.81 -4.45 11.86
C VAL A 48 7.85 -5.13 13.23
N ARG A 49 7.96 -4.34 14.30
CA ARG A 49 8.01 -4.84 15.67
C ARG A 49 6.62 -4.94 16.27
N TYR A 50 6.32 -6.04 16.95
CA TYR A 50 5.06 -6.20 17.68
C TYR A 50 5.28 -6.45 19.16
N ASP A 51 4.33 -5.99 19.97
CA ASP A 51 4.24 -6.30 21.40
C ASP A 51 2.94 -7.05 21.71
N ALA A 52 3.07 -8.33 22.04
CA ALA A 52 1.97 -9.20 22.46
C ALA A 52 1.93 -9.47 23.97
N SER A 53 2.67 -8.69 24.79
CA SER A 53 2.72 -8.86 26.25
C SER A 53 1.34 -8.72 26.92
N ARG A 54 0.42 -8.02 26.27
CA ARG A 54 -0.95 -7.76 26.73
C ARG A 54 -2.01 -8.59 26.00
N ALA A 55 -1.60 -9.58 25.20
CA ALA A 55 -2.50 -10.50 24.49
C ALA A 55 -3.05 -11.62 25.38
N ALA A 56 -2.68 -11.68 26.66
CA ALA A 56 -3.14 -12.67 27.64
C ALA A 56 -3.08 -14.12 27.09
N GLU A 57 -4.19 -14.85 27.07
CA GLU A 57 -4.27 -16.23 26.58
C GLU A 57 -3.93 -16.38 25.09
N PHE A 58 -3.97 -15.29 24.31
CA PHE A 58 -3.78 -15.32 22.86
C PHE A 58 -2.32 -15.18 22.43
N ARG A 59 -1.37 -14.97 23.34
CA ARG A 59 0.04 -14.72 23.00
C ARG A 59 0.62 -15.75 22.03
N SER A 60 0.41 -17.05 22.29
CA SER A 60 0.94 -18.10 21.41
C SER A 60 0.32 -18.05 20.00
N ALA A 61 -0.97 -17.74 19.88
CA ALA A 61 -1.64 -17.59 18.60
C ALA A 61 -1.10 -16.38 17.81
N VAL A 62 -0.80 -15.28 18.51
CA VAL A 62 -0.20 -14.08 17.90
C VAL A 62 1.22 -14.36 17.41
N ASP A 63 2.04 -15.02 18.21
CA ASP A 63 3.42 -15.36 17.84
C ASP A 63 3.44 -16.31 16.62
N GLN A 64 2.51 -17.28 16.57
CA GLN A 64 2.33 -18.17 15.42
C GLN A 64 1.79 -17.42 14.18
N ALA A 65 0.82 -16.51 14.35
CA ALA A 65 0.33 -15.68 13.26
C ALA A 65 1.44 -14.82 12.64
N ALA A 66 2.35 -14.30 13.49
CA ALA A 66 3.52 -13.57 13.02
C ALA A 66 4.44 -14.46 12.17
N GLN A 67 4.65 -15.72 12.56
CA GLN A 67 5.39 -16.72 11.78
C GLN A 67 4.71 -17.04 10.44
N ILE A 68 3.38 -17.20 10.43
CA ILE A 68 2.64 -17.46 9.19
C ILE A 68 2.84 -16.34 8.18
N TRP A 69 2.71 -15.07 8.61
CA TRP A 69 2.99 -13.93 7.73
C TRP A 69 4.43 -13.94 7.24
N ASN A 70 5.37 -14.12 8.15
CA ASN A 70 6.80 -14.21 7.90
C ASN A 70 7.21 -15.26 6.86
N ASP A 71 6.47 -16.38 6.77
CA ASP A 71 6.70 -17.46 5.81
C ASP A 71 5.86 -17.29 4.53
N SER A 72 4.90 -16.36 4.53
CA SER A 72 3.96 -16.13 3.43
C SER A 72 4.33 -14.95 2.53
N VAL A 73 5.16 -14.01 2.98
CA VAL A 73 5.48 -12.78 2.24
C VAL A 73 6.97 -12.48 2.27
N SER A 74 7.45 -11.66 1.33
CA SER A 74 8.88 -11.41 1.13
C SER A 74 9.32 -10.02 1.59
N ASN A 75 8.46 -9.02 1.52
CA ASN A 75 8.85 -7.62 1.71
C ASN A 75 8.67 -7.09 3.14
N VAL A 76 8.16 -7.90 4.07
CA VAL A 76 8.00 -7.55 5.49
C VAL A 76 8.32 -8.72 6.41
N ARG A 77 8.94 -8.43 7.55
CA ARG A 77 9.20 -9.38 8.62
C ARG A 77 8.64 -8.85 9.95
N LEU A 78 7.81 -9.65 10.60
CA LEU A 78 7.27 -9.41 11.93
C LEU A 78 8.22 -9.99 12.98
N VAL A 79 8.62 -9.18 13.95
CA VAL A 79 9.47 -9.60 15.07
C VAL A 79 8.91 -9.08 16.39
N ALA A 80 8.92 -9.90 17.44
CA ALA A 80 8.53 -9.43 18.76
C ALA A 80 9.57 -8.41 19.28
N GLY A 81 9.14 -7.30 19.89
CA GLY A 81 10.07 -6.38 20.54
C GLY A 81 9.53 -4.98 20.80
N SER A 82 10.34 -4.20 21.53
CA SER A 82 10.06 -2.82 21.91
C SER A 82 11.19 -1.88 21.46
N PRO A 83 10.90 -0.62 21.08
CA PRO A 83 9.55 -0.06 20.88
C PRO A 83 8.82 -0.78 19.74
N ALA A 84 7.53 -1.06 19.95
CA ALA A 84 6.70 -1.78 18.99
C ALA A 84 6.06 -0.82 17.99
N ASP A 85 5.94 -1.26 16.74
CA ASP A 85 5.19 -0.57 15.69
C ASP A 85 3.69 -0.81 15.84
N PHE A 86 3.29 -2.01 16.28
CA PHE A 86 1.92 -2.31 16.68
C PHE A 86 1.87 -3.15 17.96
N VAL A 87 0.75 -3.07 18.67
CA VAL A 87 0.52 -3.81 19.92
C VAL A 87 -0.67 -4.73 19.78
N VAL A 88 -0.66 -5.84 20.53
CA VAL A 88 -1.75 -6.81 20.57
C VAL A 88 -2.29 -6.93 21.99
N LEU A 89 -3.60 -6.74 22.12
CA LEU A 89 -4.34 -6.72 23.38
C LEU A 89 -5.37 -7.84 23.38
N ALA A 90 -5.66 -8.43 24.54
CA ALA A 90 -6.87 -9.23 24.70
C ALA A 90 -8.06 -8.33 25.07
N ASP A 91 -9.24 -8.64 24.55
CA ASP A 91 -10.47 -7.87 24.72
C ASP A 91 -11.67 -8.80 24.91
N ASN A 92 -12.74 -8.32 25.57
CA ASN A 92 -13.93 -9.13 25.83
C ASN A 92 -14.95 -9.11 24.67
N GLY A 93 -14.84 -8.16 23.74
CA GLY A 93 -15.71 -8.06 22.57
C GLY A 93 -15.24 -8.89 21.38
N TRP A 94 -15.68 -8.49 20.19
CA TRP A 94 -15.20 -9.04 18.92
C TRP A 94 -13.77 -8.59 18.59
N PRO A 95 -13.00 -9.44 17.87
CA PRO A 95 -11.70 -9.08 17.34
C PRO A 95 -11.81 -7.86 16.44
N ARG A 96 -10.75 -7.05 16.47
CA ARG A 96 -10.67 -5.83 15.66
C ARG A 96 -9.24 -5.37 15.52
N ALA A 97 -8.98 -4.58 14.49
CA ALA A 97 -7.72 -3.89 14.29
C ALA A 97 -7.94 -2.41 13.99
N GLN A 98 -6.99 -1.59 14.43
CA GLN A 98 -6.93 -0.16 14.09
C GLN A 98 -5.54 0.14 13.53
N PRO A 99 -5.34 -0.04 12.21
CA PRO A 99 -4.13 0.41 11.54
C PRO A 99 -4.04 1.94 11.60
N VAL A 100 -2.90 2.47 12.03
CA VAL A 100 -2.62 3.92 12.03
C VAL A 100 -1.53 4.31 11.03
N GLY A 101 -1.05 3.31 10.29
CA GLY A 101 -0.02 3.42 9.27
C GLY A 101 0.39 2.03 8.79
N ARG A 102 1.19 1.98 7.74
CA ARG A 102 1.67 0.70 7.20
C ARG A 102 2.54 -0.03 8.23
N GLY A 103 2.06 -1.18 8.71
CA GLY A 103 2.73 -1.97 9.76
C GLY A 103 2.55 -1.41 11.17
N ARG A 104 1.64 -0.45 11.40
CA ARG A 104 1.47 0.22 12.69
C ARG A 104 0.03 0.23 13.14
N GLY A 105 -0.22 0.07 14.44
CA GLY A 105 -1.57 0.15 14.97
C GLY A 105 -1.78 -0.67 16.24
N THR A 106 -3.03 -1.07 16.44
CA THR A 106 -3.44 -1.91 17.56
C THR A 106 -4.30 -3.04 17.04
N VAL A 107 -4.09 -4.25 17.58
CA VAL A 107 -4.95 -5.42 17.38
C VAL A 107 -5.57 -5.78 18.72
N TRP A 108 -6.86 -6.09 18.71
CA TRP A 108 -7.59 -6.65 19.84
C TRP A 108 -8.01 -8.07 19.47
N MET A 109 -7.51 -9.04 20.23
CA MET A 109 -7.97 -10.41 20.21
C MET A 109 -9.27 -10.50 21.03
N GLY A 110 -10.39 -10.83 20.36
CA GLY A 110 -11.71 -10.81 20.98
C GLY A 110 -12.15 -12.14 21.55
N ARG A 111 -12.39 -12.20 22.87
CA ARG A 111 -12.91 -13.39 23.56
C ARG A 111 -14.31 -13.80 23.11
N GLN A 112 -15.12 -12.85 22.65
CA GLN A 112 -16.47 -13.14 22.17
C GLN A 112 -16.43 -14.09 20.97
N ALA A 113 -15.56 -13.83 19.98
CA ALA A 113 -15.41 -14.70 18.81
C ALA A 113 -14.86 -16.09 19.20
N THR A 114 -13.80 -16.14 20.01
CA THR A 114 -13.22 -17.42 20.40
C THR A 114 -14.17 -18.24 21.27
N GLY A 115 -14.97 -17.59 22.12
CA GLY A 115 -16.03 -18.22 22.89
C GLY A 115 -17.19 -18.75 22.03
N GLN A 116 -17.40 -18.17 20.85
CA GLN A 116 -18.34 -18.67 19.84
C GLN A 116 -17.73 -19.77 18.95
N GLY A 117 -16.45 -20.10 19.13
CA GLY A 117 -15.78 -21.21 18.42
C GLY A 117 -14.92 -20.80 17.23
N TYR A 118 -14.68 -19.51 17.00
CA TYR A 118 -13.72 -19.07 15.98
C TYR A 118 -12.28 -19.37 16.42
N ALA A 119 -11.44 -19.81 15.48
CA ALA A 119 -10.07 -20.23 15.77
C ALA A 119 -9.15 -19.03 16.11
N PRO A 120 -8.53 -18.98 17.32
CA PRO A 120 -7.69 -17.86 17.74
C PRO A 120 -6.52 -17.56 16.78
N LEU A 121 -5.90 -18.60 16.20
CA LEU A 121 -4.79 -18.42 15.25
C LEU A 121 -5.27 -17.75 13.95
N ARG A 122 -6.44 -18.15 13.42
CA ARG A 122 -7.02 -17.52 12.24
C ARG A 122 -7.38 -16.06 12.52
N ILE A 123 -8.00 -15.78 13.66
CA ILE A 123 -8.30 -14.42 14.10
C ILE A 123 -7.02 -13.57 14.14
N ALA A 124 -6.00 -14.02 14.88
CA ALA A 124 -4.75 -13.27 15.00
C ALA A 124 -4.12 -12.99 13.63
N THR A 125 -4.13 -13.97 12.73
CA THR A 125 -3.53 -13.82 11.39
C THR A 125 -4.34 -12.86 10.52
N HIS A 126 -5.67 -12.89 10.60
CA HIS A 126 -6.59 -11.95 9.95
C HIS A 126 -6.38 -10.51 10.42
N GLU A 127 -6.39 -10.27 11.73
CA GLU A 127 -6.24 -8.91 12.29
C GLU A 127 -4.87 -8.30 12.00
N ILE A 128 -3.80 -9.12 12.02
CA ILE A 128 -2.47 -8.66 11.57
C ILE A 128 -2.50 -8.31 10.07
N GLY A 129 -3.33 -8.98 9.25
CA GLY A 129 -3.56 -8.62 7.86
C GLY A 129 -3.98 -7.16 7.67
N HIS A 130 -4.83 -6.62 8.56
CA HIS A 130 -5.20 -5.19 8.55
C HIS A 130 -4.01 -4.28 8.85
N ILE A 131 -3.15 -4.64 9.82
CA ILE A 131 -1.90 -3.91 10.11
C ILE A 131 -0.96 -3.90 8.88
N LEU A 132 -0.97 -4.99 8.10
CA LEU A 132 -0.21 -5.13 6.85
C LEU A 132 -0.91 -4.48 5.64
N GLY A 133 -2.09 -3.90 5.85
CA GLY A 133 -2.78 -3.09 4.86
C GLY A 133 -3.77 -3.84 3.97
N LEU A 134 -4.23 -5.02 4.41
CA LEU A 134 -5.31 -5.74 3.76
C LEU A 134 -6.67 -5.29 4.32
N PRO A 135 -7.62 -4.92 3.47
CA PRO A 135 -8.97 -4.62 3.90
C PRO A 135 -9.76 -5.90 4.17
N ASP A 136 -10.84 -5.75 4.93
CA ASP A 136 -11.88 -6.76 5.02
C ASP A 136 -12.43 -7.09 3.62
N ARG A 137 -12.70 -8.37 3.36
CA ARG A 137 -13.28 -8.85 2.09
C ARG A 137 -14.61 -9.57 2.27
N ARG A 138 -14.86 -10.15 3.45
CA ARG A 138 -16.11 -10.83 3.85
C ARG A 138 -16.70 -11.78 2.79
N THR A 139 -15.85 -12.53 2.09
CA THR A 139 -16.25 -13.40 0.97
C THR A 139 -16.96 -14.69 1.39
N GLY A 140 -16.97 -15.02 2.69
CA GLY A 140 -17.43 -16.30 3.22
C GLY A 140 -16.54 -17.50 2.91
N ARG A 141 -15.43 -17.33 2.17
CA ARG A 141 -14.55 -18.43 1.76
C ARG A 141 -13.47 -18.68 2.79
N CYS A 142 -13.34 -19.92 3.26
CA CYS A 142 -12.29 -20.28 4.21
C CYS A 142 -10.87 -20.14 3.65
N THR A 143 -10.72 -20.23 2.32
CA THR A 143 -9.45 -20.01 1.63
C THR A 143 -8.98 -18.56 1.66
N ASP A 144 -9.90 -17.60 1.85
CA ASP A 144 -9.57 -16.18 1.94
C ASP A 144 -9.37 -15.85 3.41
N LEU A 145 -8.17 -15.44 3.81
CA LEU A 145 -7.90 -15.07 5.19
C LEU A 145 -8.72 -13.84 5.59
N MET A 146 -8.80 -12.86 4.68
CA MET A 146 -9.51 -11.60 4.88
C MET A 146 -11.03 -11.74 4.73
N SER A 147 -11.57 -12.95 4.60
CA SER A 147 -13.00 -13.18 4.83
C SER A 147 -13.35 -13.08 6.33
N GLY A 148 -12.38 -13.26 7.23
CA GLY A 148 -12.59 -13.16 8.68
C GLY A 148 -13.71 -14.09 9.16
N SER A 149 -14.50 -13.58 10.09
CA SER A 149 -15.71 -14.16 10.67
C SER A 149 -16.75 -14.63 9.63
N SER A 150 -16.81 -14.01 8.44
CA SER A 150 -17.79 -14.41 7.42
C SER A 150 -17.63 -15.84 6.92
N ALA A 151 -16.44 -16.46 7.09
CA ALA A 151 -16.22 -17.87 6.76
C ALA A 151 -16.79 -18.85 7.80
N GLY A 152 -17.32 -18.34 8.91
CA GLY A 152 -17.90 -19.13 9.99
C GLY A 152 -16.88 -19.87 10.86
N THR A 153 -17.38 -20.44 11.95
CA THR A 153 -16.57 -21.10 12.99
C THR A 153 -15.93 -22.41 12.54
N GLY A 154 -16.51 -23.08 11.55
CA GLY A 154 -15.92 -24.28 10.93
C GLY A 154 -14.64 -24.01 10.14
N CYS A 155 -14.35 -22.74 9.82
CA CYS A 155 -13.13 -22.36 9.12
C CYS A 155 -11.97 -22.09 10.09
N THR A 156 -10.93 -22.90 9.99
CA THR A 156 -9.73 -22.77 10.85
C THR A 156 -8.46 -22.41 10.07
N ASN A 157 -8.52 -22.31 8.74
CA ASN A 157 -7.36 -21.99 7.89
C ASN A 157 -6.75 -20.62 8.29
N PRO A 158 -5.49 -20.56 8.75
CA PRO A 158 -4.87 -19.30 9.12
C PRO A 158 -4.03 -18.68 7.99
N TYR A 159 -3.90 -19.34 6.84
CA TYR A 159 -2.97 -18.91 5.80
C TYR A 159 -3.61 -17.92 4.82
N PRO A 160 -2.93 -16.80 4.47
CA PRO A 160 -3.35 -15.91 3.41
C PRO A 160 -3.27 -16.60 2.04
N ASN A 161 -4.24 -16.31 1.18
CA ASN A 161 -4.22 -16.79 -0.20
C ASN A 161 -3.17 -16.05 -1.05
N THR A 162 -2.96 -16.51 -2.28
CA THR A 162 -1.97 -15.91 -3.20
C THR A 162 -2.20 -14.42 -3.47
N ALA A 163 -3.46 -13.98 -3.58
CA ALA A 163 -3.77 -12.58 -3.85
C ALA A 163 -3.49 -11.68 -2.63
N GLU A 164 -3.81 -12.16 -1.43
CA GLU A 164 -3.56 -11.49 -0.14
C GLU A 164 -2.06 -11.35 0.11
N ARG A 165 -1.27 -12.41 -0.12
CA ARG A 165 0.20 -12.38 -0.05
C ARG A 165 0.80 -11.34 -0.99
N ALA A 166 0.39 -11.37 -2.26
CA ALA A 166 0.87 -10.43 -3.27
C ALA A 166 0.48 -8.97 -2.95
N ALA A 167 -0.69 -8.75 -2.33
CA ALA A 167 -1.10 -7.42 -1.89
C ALA A 167 -0.22 -6.88 -0.76
N VAL A 168 0.12 -7.71 0.23
CA VAL A 168 1.08 -7.33 1.28
C VAL A 168 2.45 -7.02 0.68
N ASP A 169 2.96 -7.86 -0.20
CA ASP A 169 4.26 -7.59 -0.84
C ASP A 169 4.27 -6.26 -1.61
N ARG A 170 3.20 -5.93 -2.32
CA ARG A 170 3.07 -4.62 -3.00
C ARG A 170 2.98 -3.45 -2.02
N ASN A 171 2.22 -3.61 -0.92
CA ASN A 171 2.12 -2.59 0.13
C ASN A 171 3.51 -2.25 0.68
N PHE A 172 4.35 -3.26 0.92
CA PHE A 172 5.67 -3.06 1.53
C PHE A 172 6.81 -2.79 0.53
N ALA A 173 6.62 -3.03 -0.76
CA ALA A 173 7.52 -2.55 -1.82
C ALA A 173 7.40 -1.03 -2.09
N GLY A 174 6.42 -0.35 -1.48
CA GLY A 174 6.19 1.08 -1.71
C GLY A 174 5.54 1.40 -3.06
N LEU A 175 5.04 0.38 -3.76
CA LEU A 175 4.47 0.49 -5.11
C LEU A 175 2.99 0.92 -5.10
N THR A 176 2.32 0.84 -3.96
CA THR A 176 0.89 1.18 -3.84
C THR A 176 0.55 1.66 -2.41
N PRO A 177 -0.31 2.68 -2.25
CA PRO A 177 -0.94 2.97 -0.97
C PRO A 177 -1.72 1.73 -0.46
N PRO A 178 -1.71 1.42 0.85
CA PRO A 178 -2.50 0.30 1.36
C PRO A 178 -3.99 0.53 1.17
N ALA A 179 -4.76 -0.55 1.02
CA ALA A 179 -6.21 -0.48 0.80
C ALA A 179 -7.03 -0.40 2.11
N VAL A 180 -6.37 -0.12 3.23
CA VAL A 180 -7.00 0.24 4.51
C VAL A 180 -6.90 1.74 4.72
N GLU A 181 -7.93 2.31 5.31
CA GLU A 181 -7.97 3.67 5.82
C GLU A 181 -7.31 3.68 7.20
N PHE A 182 -6.32 4.55 7.39
CA PHE A 182 -5.63 4.63 8.66
C PHE A 182 -6.45 5.44 9.68
N GLY A 183 -6.55 4.92 10.89
CA GLY A 183 -7.34 5.50 11.98
C GLY A 183 -8.71 4.86 12.17
N GLU A 184 -9.22 4.18 11.14
CA GLU A 184 -10.47 3.43 11.20
C GLU A 184 -10.33 2.12 11.99
N ILE A 185 -11.41 1.71 12.64
CA ILE A 185 -11.49 0.42 13.36
C ILE A 185 -12.18 -0.60 12.46
N TYR A 186 -11.48 -1.69 12.16
CA TYR A 186 -11.99 -2.84 11.43
C TYR A 186 -12.44 -3.89 12.44
N VAL A 187 -13.75 -4.06 12.62
CA VAL A 187 -14.32 -5.04 13.56
C VAL A 187 -14.71 -6.32 12.83
N ASP A 188 -14.07 -7.45 13.16
CA ASP A 188 -14.37 -8.76 12.56
C ASP A 188 -15.57 -9.45 13.22
N ALA A 189 -16.73 -8.80 13.18
CA ALA A 189 -17.99 -9.35 13.68
C ALA A 189 -18.94 -9.68 12.51
N PRO A 190 -19.75 -10.77 12.59
CA PRO A 190 -20.86 -11.01 11.68
C PRO A 190 -21.77 -9.79 11.57
N ALA A 191 -22.39 -9.57 10.40
CA ALA A 191 -23.22 -8.37 10.15
C ALA A 191 -24.43 -8.23 11.10
N ASP A 192 -24.85 -9.33 11.71
CA ASP A 192 -25.93 -9.45 12.69
C ASP A 192 -25.45 -9.42 14.15
N ALA A 193 -24.14 -9.43 14.39
CA ALA A 193 -23.57 -9.24 15.72
C ALA A 193 -23.53 -7.73 16.03
N ALA A 194 -24.65 -7.20 16.51
CA ALA A 194 -24.70 -5.85 17.09
C ALA A 194 -23.66 -5.70 18.23
N PRO A 195 -23.10 -4.49 18.43
CA PRO A 195 -22.14 -4.21 19.49
C PRO A 195 -22.70 -4.43 20.90
#